data_AF-A0A852SKV0-F1
#
_entry.id   AF-A0A852SKV0-F1
#
_cell.length_a   1.000
_cell.length_b   1.000
_cell.length_c   1.000
_cell.angle_alpha   90.00
_cell.angle_beta   90.00
_cell.angle_gamma   90.00
#
_symmetry.space_group_name_H-M   'P 1'
#
loop_
_entity.id
_entity.type
_entity.pdbx_description
1 polymer ?
#
loop_
_entity_poly.entity_id
_entity_poly.type
_entity_poly.pdbx_seq_one_letter_code
_entity_poly.pdbx_strand_id
1 'polypeptide(L)'
;MAVWGLDVEQVRGLSKQLNTQSQQVQQILTTLTSALQNVQWTGPDAEGFRNEWNTTHTAALKQVITALEDASQKASKNASDQESTSNA
;
A
#
# COMPACT_ATOMS: atom_id res chain seq x y z
N MET A 1 -31.44 18.08 -10.35
CA MET A 1 -30.15 18.67 -10.80
C MET A 1 -29.09 17.63 -10.57
N ALA A 2 -28.49 17.14 -11.64
CA ALA A 2 -27.57 16.03 -11.54
C ALA A 2 -26.26 16.53 -10.91
N VAL A 3 -25.92 16.04 -9.72
CA VAL A 3 -24.60 16.22 -9.12
C VAL A 3 -23.64 15.30 -9.87
N TRP A 4 -23.26 15.71 -11.09
CA TRP A 4 -22.13 15.11 -11.79
C TRP A 4 -20.87 15.77 -11.24
N GLY A 5 -20.23 15.13 -10.27
CA GLY A 5 -19.00 15.62 -9.68
C GLY A 5 -18.49 14.66 -8.62
N LEU A 6 -17.21 14.31 -8.72
CA LEU A 6 -16.45 13.65 -7.66
C LEU A 6 -16.48 14.54 -6.40
N ASP A 7 -16.86 13.98 -5.24
CA ASP A 7 -16.69 14.68 -3.97
C ASP A 7 -15.19 14.77 -3.67
N VAL A 8 -14.62 15.97 -3.87
CA VAL A 8 -13.18 16.24 -3.76
C VAL A 8 -12.65 15.92 -2.37
N GLU A 9 -13.41 16.23 -1.32
CA GLU A 9 -13.00 15.99 0.06
C GLU A 9 -12.99 14.49 0.37
N GLN A 10 -14.05 13.77 -0.02
CA GLN A 10 -14.11 12.32 0.17
C GLN A 10 -12.98 11.59 -0.57
N VAL A 11 -12.65 12.00 -1.80
CA VAL A 11 -11.57 11.36 -2.56
C VAL A 11 -10.19 11.72 -2.01
N ARG A 12 -9.99 12.93 -1.50
CA ARG A 12 -8.78 13.27 -0.73
C ARG A 12 -8.66 12.41 0.54
N GLY A 13 -9.77 12.16 1.23
CA GLY A 13 -9.85 11.24 2.35
C GLY A 13 -9.41 9.83 1.96
N LEU A 14 -9.95 9.29 0.86
CA LEU A 14 -9.58 7.99 0.32
C LEU A 14 -8.09 7.90 -0.04
N SER A 15 -7.53 8.92 -0.72
CA SER A 15 -6.10 8.98 -1.05
C SER A 15 -5.23 8.87 0.21
N LYS A 16 -5.54 9.64 1.25
CA LYS A 16 -4.83 9.57 2.54
C LYS A 16 -4.92 8.18 3.16
N GLN A 17 -6.11 7.57 3.15
CA GLN A 17 -6.32 6.23 3.70
C GLN A 17 -5.48 5.19 2.94
N LEU A 18 -5.49 5.20 1.61
CA LEU A 18 -4.68 4.30 0.78
C LEU A 18 -3.19 4.43 1.09
N ASN A 19 -2.69 5.66 1.22
CA ASN A 19 -1.29 5.91 1.59
C ASN A 19 -0.97 5.37 3.00
N THR A 20 -1.82 5.63 3.98
CA THR A 20 -1.64 5.10 5.35
C THR A 20 -1.63 3.58 5.36
N GLN A 21 -2.51 2.93 4.60
CA GLN A 21 -2.54 1.47 4.51
C GLN A 21 -1.29 0.91 3.83
N SER A 22 -0.76 1.58 2.78
CA SER A 22 0.54 1.22 2.19
C SER A 22 1.66 1.19 3.25
N GLN A 23 1.75 2.24 4.06
CA GLN A 23 2.75 2.35 5.13
C GLN A 23 2.59 1.26 6.19
N GLN A 24 1.35 0.88 6.51
CA GLN A 24 1.07 -0.23 7.44
C GLN A 24 1.54 -1.57 6.87
N VAL A 25 1.31 -1.84 5.58
CA VAL A 25 1.81 -3.05 4.91
C VAL A 25 3.35 -3.07 4.90
N GLN A 26 3.99 -1.92 4.63
CA GLN A 26 5.45 -1.79 4.70
C GLN A 26 5.98 -2.06 6.12
N GLN A 27 5.29 -1.59 7.16
CA GLN A 27 5.67 -1.86 8.55
C GLN A 27 5.54 -3.35 8.89
N ILE A 28 4.47 -4.01 8.43
CA ILE A 28 4.27 -5.46 8.61
C ILE A 28 5.41 -6.23 7.93
N LEU A 29 5.74 -5.90 6.68
CA LEU A 29 6.82 -6.52 5.93
C LEU A 29 8.15 -6.43 6.70
N THR A 30 8.52 -5.24 7.17
CA THR A 30 9.76 -5.03 7.93
C THR A 30 9.75 -5.82 9.24
N THR A 31 8.65 -5.73 9.99
CA THR A 31 8.51 -6.38 11.31
C THR A 31 8.65 -7.90 11.20
N LEU A 32 7.93 -8.52 10.26
CA LEU A 32 7.96 -9.96 10.06
C LEU A 32 9.31 -10.45 9.52
N THR A 33 9.92 -9.69 8.61
CA THR A 33 11.27 -10.01 8.09
C THR A 33 12.30 -9.98 9.21
N SER A 34 12.29 -8.94 10.05
CA SER A 34 13.18 -8.86 11.22
C SER A 34 12.91 -9.98 12.23
N ALA A 35 11.64 -10.30 12.52
CA ALA A 35 11.31 -11.40 13.41
C ALA A 35 11.87 -12.73 12.88
N LEU A 36 11.69 -13.02 11.59
CA LEU A 36 12.18 -14.25 10.97
C LEU A 36 13.71 -14.39 11.00
N GLN A 37 14.43 -13.27 10.88
CA GLN A 37 15.89 -13.24 10.97
C GLN A 37 16.41 -13.51 12.40
N ASN A 38 15.64 -13.12 13.42
CA ASN A 38 16.05 -13.24 14.83
C ASN A 38 15.63 -14.57 15.50
N VAL A 39 14.74 -15.34 14.87
CA VAL A 39 14.34 -16.65 15.41
C VAL A 39 15.44 -17.69 15.19
N GLN A 40 15.87 -18.35 16.27
CA GLN A 40 16.84 -19.43 16.23
C GLN A 40 16.19 -20.76 15.81
N TRP A 41 15.72 -20.78 14.57
CA TRP A 41 15.15 -21.96 13.89
C TRP A 41 16.05 -22.36 12.74
N THR A 42 16.63 -23.56 12.81
CA THR A 42 17.61 -24.09 11.85
C THR A 42 17.12 -25.40 11.23
N GLY A 43 17.75 -25.80 10.12
CA GLY A 43 17.42 -27.01 9.37
C GLY A 43 16.70 -26.73 8.04
N PRO A 44 16.50 -27.78 7.21
CA PRO A 44 16.02 -27.64 5.84
C PRO A 44 14.67 -26.93 5.71
N ASP A 45 13.72 -27.21 6.60
CA ASP A 45 12.41 -26.56 6.60
C ASP A 45 12.51 -25.06 6.91
N ALA A 46 13.44 -24.70 7.80
CA ALA A 46 13.69 -23.32 8.20
C ALA A 46 14.33 -22.52 7.05
N GLU A 47 15.18 -23.17 6.26
CA GLU A 47 15.78 -22.60 5.04
C GLU A 47 14.72 -22.45 3.95
N GLY A 48 13.88 -23.47 3.74
CA GLY A 48 12.78 -23.44 2.78
C GLY A 48 11.80 -22.31 3.07
N PHE A 49 11.35 -22.18 4.32
CA PHE A 49 10.45 -21.10 4.74
C PHE A 49 11.07 -19.72 4.54
N ARG A 50 12.35 -19.53 4.90
CA ARG A 50 13.04 -18.25 4.68
C ARG A 50 13.18 -17.92 3.20
N ASN A 51 13.44 -18.92 2.36
CA ASN A 51 13.49 -18.72 0.92
C ASN A 51 12.13 -18.29 0.36
N GLU A 52 11.05 -18.98 0.74
CA GLU A 52 9.68 -18.62 0.33
C GLU A 52 9.29 -17.21 0.83
N TRP A 53 9.63 -16.86 2.07
CA TRP A 53 9.40 -15.53 2.62
C TRP A 53 10.10 -14.43 1.83
N ASN A 54 11.40 -14.59 1.56
CA ASN A 54 12.22 -13.57 0.89
C ASN A 54 11.88 -13.44 -0.61
N THR A 55 11.29 -14.47 -1.22
CA THR A 55 10.95 -14.47 -2.64
C THR A 55 9.45 -14.18 -2.85
N THR A 56 8.58 -15.13 -2.52
CA THR A 56 7.14 -15.08 -2.80
C THR A 56 6.44 -14.03 -1.95
N HIS A 57 6.54 -14.12 -0.62
CA HIS A 57 5.73 -13.28 0.28
C HIS A 57 6.18 -11.83 0.26
N THR A 58 7.50 -11.59 0.30
CA THR A 58 8.07 -10.23 0.20
C THR A 58 7.71 -9.57 -1.13
N ALA A 59 7.74 -10.29 -2.26
CA ALA A 59 7.34 -9.74 -3.55
C ALA A 59 5.86 -9.36 -3.57
N ALA A 60 4.97 -10.24 -3.08
CA ALA A 60 3.53 -9.96 -3.03
C ALA A 60 3.20 -8.74 -2.16
N LEU A 61 3.82 -8.62 -0.97
CA LEU A 61 3.61 -7.47 -0.09
C LEU A 61 4.10 -6.17 -0.73
N LYS A 62 5.25 -6.18 -1.41
CA LYS A 62 5.75 -5.03 -2.17
C LYS A 62 4.81 -4.62 -3.30
N GLN A 63 4.23 -5.59 -4.02
CA GLN A 63 3.22 -5.30 -5.05
C GLN A 63 1.99 -4.61 -4.47
N VAL A 64 1.52 -5.04 -3.29
CA VAL A 64 0.38 -4.39 -2.60
C VAL A 64 0.74 -2.95 -2.20
N ILE A 65 1.92 -2.73 -1.63
CA ILE A 65 2.43 -1.39 -1.27
C ILE A 65 2.40 -0.46 -2.49
N THR A 66 3.02 -0.88 -3.60
CA THR A 66 3.04 -0.08 -4.84
C THR A 66 1.63 0.18 -5.37
N ALA A 67 0.74 -0.82 -5.37
CA ALA A 67 -0.62 -0.65 -5.87
C ALA A 67 -1.42 0.36 -5.02
N LEU A 68 -1.24 0.36 -3.71
CA LEU A 68 -1.90 1.32 -2.80
C LEU A 68 -1.35 2.73 -2.97
N GLU A 69 -0.04 2.88 -3.16
CA GLU A 69 0.61 4.16 -3.46
C GLU A 69 0.13 4.75 -4.79
N ASP A 70 0.09 3.94 -5.85
CA ASP A 70 -0.40 4.34 -7.15
C ASP A 70 -1.87 4.77 -7.10
N ALA A 71 -2.71 3.99 -6.40
CA ALA A 71 -4.12 4.32 -6.22
C ALA A 71 -4.31 5.62 -5.43
N SER A 72 -3.50 5.83 -4.38
CA SER A 72 -3.47 7.06 -3.60
C SER A 72 -3.14 8.28 -4.47
N GLN A 73 -2.09 8.18 -5.29
CA GLN A 73 -1.66 9.26 -6.17
C GLN A 73 -2.73 9.58 -7.23
N LYS A 74 -3.33 8.56 -7.84
CA LYS A 74 -4.42 8.73 -8.81
C LYS A 74 -5.64 9.41 -8.18
N ALA A 75 -6.05 9.00 -6.99
CA ALA A 75 -7.15 9.62 -6.26
C ALA A 75 -6.87 11.11 -5.96
N SER A 76 -5.67 11.42 -5.45
CA SER A 76 -5.25 12.80 -5.18
C SER A 76 -5.23 13.68 -6.44
N LYS A 77 -4.74 13.13 -7.56
CA LYS A 77 -4.72 13.80 -8.85
C LYS A 77 -6.14 14.10 -9.35
N ASN A 78 -7.02 13.10 -9.35
CA ASN A 78 -8.41 13.28 -9.79
C ASN A 78 -9.15 14.33 -8.95
N ALA A 79 -8.93 14.35 -7.63
CA ALA A 79 -9.50 15.36 -6.75
C ALA A 79 -8.99 16.78 -7.08
N SER A 80 -7.69 16.91 -7.35
CA SER A 80 -7.08 18.20 -7.73
C SER A 80 -7.57 18.70 -9.09
N ASP A 81 -7.67 17.81 -10.08
CA ASP A 81 -8.16 18.14 -11.43
C ASP A 81 -9.66 18.57 -11.40
N GLN A 82 -10.48 17.89 -10.57
CA GLN A 82 -11.89 18.26 -10.36
C GLN A 82 -12.03 19.62 -9.67
N GLU A 83 -11.23 19.91 -8.64
CA GLU A 83 -11.24 21.20 -7.96
C GLU A 83 -10.83 22.34 -8.91
N SER A 84 -9.81 22.12 -9.74
CA SER A 84 -9.40 23.12 -10.74
C SER A 84 -10.47 23.37 -11.80
N THR A 85 -11.18 22.33 -12.26
CA THR A 85 -12.20 22.46 -13.30
C THR A 85 -13.48 23.10 -12.77
N SER A 86 -13.82 22.85 -11.50
CA SER A 86 -15.03 23.40 -10.87
C SER A 86 -14.88 24.85 -10.43
N ASN A 87 -13.63 25.32 -10.26
CA ASN A 87 -13.29 26.71 -9.91
C ASN A 87 -12.88 27.58 -11.11
N ALA A 88 -12.87 27.03 -12.33
CA ALA A 88 -12.60 27.74 -13.58
C ALA A 88 -13.92 28.22 -14.23
#